data_AF-A0A3D3NIC4-F1
#
_entry.id   AF-A0A3D3NIC4-F1
#
_cell.length_a   1.000
_cell.length_b   1.000
_cell.length_c   1.000
_cell.angle_alpha   90.00
_cell.angle_beta   90.00
_cell.angle_gamma   90.00
#
_symmetry.space_group_name_H-M   'P 1'
#
loop_
_entity.id
_entity.type
_entity.pdbx_description
1 polymer ?
#
loop_
_entity_poly.entity_id
_entity_poly.type
_entity_poly.pdbx_seq_one_letter_code
_entity_poly.pdbx_strand_id
1 'polypeptide(L)'
;PASPPPRAPPPPPRHAPTIRDYCIFCHCSAEAGHRAQLRALDAEPLLDLGLRLGEGTGAALAWPLVRAAAAFLNEMASFAAAGVSEQR
;
A
#
# COMPACT_ATOMS: atom_id res chain seq x y z
N PRO A 1 -10.14 15.64 21.61
CA PRO A 1 -10.11 14.26 22.15
C PRO A 1 -8.73 13.68 21.87
N ALA A 2 -8.04 13.13 22.88
CA ALA A 2 -6.73 12.52 22.67
C ALA A 2 -6.86 11.33 21.72
N SER A 3 -6.00 11.25 20.71
CA SER A 3 -5.94 10.10 19.81
C SER A 3 -5.72 8.83 20.65
N PRO A 4 -6.45 7.73 20.38
CA PRO A 4 -6.24 6.48 21.10
C PRO A 4 -4.79 6.01 20.94
N PRO A 5 -4.22 5.34 21.96
CA PRO A 5 -2.85 4.85 21.88
C PRO A 5 -2.70 3.86 20.71
N PRO A 6 -1.52 3.79 20.07
CA PRO A 6 -1.27 2.83 19.02
C PRO A 6 -1.47 1.42 19.58
N ARG A 7 -2.35 0.63 18.94
CA ARG A 7 -2.53 -0.77 19.31
C ARG A 7 -1.27 -1.55 18.95
N ALA A 8 -0.95 -2.56 19.77
CA ALA A 8 0.16 -3.46 19.47
C ALA A 8 0.00 -4.08 18.07
N PRO A 9 1.08 -4.20 17.29
CA PRO A 9 1.03 -4.80 15.97
C PRO A 9 0.56 -6.26 16.09
N PRO A 10 -0.25 -6.75 15.14
CA PRO A 10 -0.74 -8.11 15.17
C PRO A 10 0.38 -9.13 14.92
N PRO A 11 0.17 -10.40 15.34
CA PRO A 11 1.15 -11.45 15.12
C PRO A 11 1.34 -11.71 13.61
N PRO A 12 2.57 -12.04 13.17
CA PRO A 12 2.86 -12.32 11.76
C PRO A 12 2.09 -13.56 11.23
N PRO A 13 1.91 -13.67 9.90
CA PRO A 13 1.26 -14.83 9.30
C PRO A 13 1.96 -16.14 9.68
N ARG A 14 1.17 -17.13 10.10
CA ARG A 14 1.68 -18.37 10.74
C ARG A 14 2.34 -19.35 9.77
N HIS A 15 1.85 -19.45 8.53
CA HIS A 15 2.29 -20.48 7.58
C HIS A 15 3.32 -19.99 6.56
N ALA A 16 3.32 -18.69 6.26
CA ALA A 16 4.23 -18.07 5.31
C ALA A 16 4.65 -16.71 5.86
N PRO A 17 5.56 -16.66 6.85
CA PRO A 17 5.87 -15.44 7.59
C PRO A 17 6.40 -14.31 6.69
N THR A 18 7.03 -14.65 5.56
CA THR A 18 7.62 -13.71 4.60
C THR A 18 6.68 -13.31 3.47
N ILE A 19 5.45 -13.86 3.39
CA ILE A 19 4.56 -13.59 2.25
C ILE A 19 4.26 -12.10 2.08
N ARG A 20 4.22 -11.36 3.20
CA ARG A 20 3.96 -9.92 3.24
C ARG A 20 4.97 -9.13 2.40
N ASP A 21 6.23 -9.56 2.36
CA ASP A 21 7.30 -8.87 1.63
C ASP A 21 7.08 -8.88 0.10
N TYR A 22 6.19 -9.77 -0.37
CA TYR A 22 5.85 -9.93 -1.79
C TYR A 22 4.43 -9.48 -2.12
N CYS A 23 3.68 -8.95 -1.15
CA CYS A 23 2.30 -8.52 -1.34
C CYS A 23 2.19 -7.01 -1.50
N ILE A 24 1.46 -6.58 -2.53
CA ILE A 24 0.95 -5.22 -2.64
C ILE A 24 -0.54 -5.25 -2.28
N PHE A 25 -0.88 -4.61 -1.16
CA PHE A 25 -2.26 -4.50 -0.72
C PHE A 25 -2.98 -3.43 -1.53
N CYS A 26 -3.78 -3.84 -2.52
CA CYS A 26 -4.26 -2.94 -3.56
C CYS A 26 -5.40 -2.01 -3.10
N HIS A 27 -6.42 -2.55 -2.43
CA HIS A 27 -7.53 -1.72 -1.93
C HIS A 27 -8.11 -2.26 -0.63
N CYS A 28 -8.78 -1.40 0.14
CA CYS A 28 -9.73 -1.83 1.15
C CYS A 28 -11.09 -2.08 0.50
N SER A 29 -11.62 -3.30 0.65
CA SER A 29 -13.00 -3.61 0.29
C SER A 29 -13.94 -3.01 1.34
N ALA A 30 -15.15 -2.64 0.91
CA ALA A 30 -16.24 -2.27 1.82
C ALA A 30 -16.85 -3.47 2.57
N GLU A 31 -16.33 -4.68 2.37
CA GLU A 31 -16.65 -5.83 3.20
C GLU A 31 -16.13 -5.65 4.64
N ALA A 32 -16.99 -5.97 5.62
CA ALA A 32 -16.72 -5.74 7.04
C ALA A 32 -15.41 -6.40 7.54
N GLY A 33 -15.03 -7.53 6.95
CA GLY A 33 -13.84 -8.28 7.34
C GLY A 33 -12.53 -7.70 6.81
N HIS A 34 -12.53 -6.97 5.70
CA HIS A 34 -11.28 -6.68 4.98
C HIS A 34 -10.38 -5.73 5.79
N ARG A 35 -10.95 -4.73 6.46
CA ARG A 35 -10.16 -3.83 7.33
C ARG A 35 -9.55 -4.57 8.54
N ALA A 36 -10.22 -5.60 9.04
CA ALA A 36 -9.67 -6.44 10.11
C ALA A 36 -8.54 -7.34 9.59
N GLN A 37 -8.66 -7.88 8.38
CA GLN A 37 -7.61 -8.65 7.71
C GLN A 37 -6.37 -7.80 7.43
N LEU A 38 -6.54 -6.60 6.86
CA LEU A 38 -5.45 -5.65 6.63
C LEU A 38 -4.72 -5.32 7.93
N ARG A 39 -5.47 -5.04 9.00
CA ARG A 39 -4.88 -4.85 10.33
C ARG A 39 -4.08 -6.08 10.73
N ALA A 40 -4.66 -7.28 10.71
CA ALA A 40 -4.00 -8.52 11.12
C ALA A 40 -2.72 -8.84 10.34
N LEU A 41 -2.61 -8.35 9.10
CA LEU A 41 -1.43 -8.48 8.25
C LEU A 41 -0.46 -7.30 8.37
N ASP A 42 -0.76 -6.33 9.24
CA ASP A 42 -0.01 -5.07 9.39
C ASP A 42 0.17 -4.37 8.03
N ALA A 43 -0.93 -4.29 7.27
CA ALA A 43 -0.93 -3.87 5.89
C ALA A 43 -1.73 -2.57 5.69
N GLU A 44 -1.19 -1.68 4.87
CA GLU A 44 -1.85 -0.47 4.41
C GLU A 44 -2.24 -0.64 2.93
N PRO A 45 -3.52 -0.45 2.56
CA PRO A 45 -3.95 -0.57 1.17
C PRO A 45 -3.61 0.71 0.38
N LEU A 46 -3.32 0.57 -0.91
CA LEU A 46 -3.08 1.72 -1.80
C LEU A 46 -4.34 2.58 -2.02
N LEU A 47 -5.53 1.96 -1.97
CA LEU A 47 -6.81 2.59 -2.31
C LEU A 47 -7.90 2.27 -1.27
N ASP A 48 -8.75 3.25 -0.95
CA ASP A 48 -10.00 3.03 -0.20
C ASP A 48 -11.14 3.76 -0.93
N LEU A 49 -11.81 3.03 -1.84
CA LEU A 49 -12.79 3.56 -2.79
C LEU A 49 -14.21 3.05 -2.52
N GLY A 50 -14.44 2.35 -1.41
CA GLY A 50 -15.75 1.76 -1.09
C GLY A 50 -16.18 0.61 -2.02
N LEU A 51 -15.25 0.02 -2.77
CA LEU A 51 -15.52 -1.09 -3.70
C LEU A 51 -15.81 -2.39 -2.95
N ARG A 52 -16.71 -3.23 -3.48
CA ARG A 52 -17.05 -4.55 -2.93
C ARG A 52 -17.41 -5.60 -4.01
N LEU A 53 -16.93 -5.39 -5.23
CA LEU A 53 -17.25 -6.28 -6.36
C LEU A 53 -16.43 -7.57 -6.32
N GLY A 54 -15.15 -7.50 -5.90
CA GLY A 54 -14.24 -8.63 -5.95
C GLY A 54 -13.60 -8.79 -7.33
N GLU A 55 -13.38 -10.04 -7.75
CA GLU A 55 -12.86 -10.42 -9.09
C GLU A 55 -11.51 -9.77 -9.48
N GLY A 56 -10.73 -9.32 -8.50
CA GLY A 56 -9.46 -8.63 -8.74
C GLY A 56 -9.61 -7.18 -9.22
N THR A 57 -10.82 -6.60 -9.23
CA THR A 57 -11.06 -5.22 -9.68
C THR A 57 -10.22 -4.19 -8.92
N GLY A 58 -10.10 -4.32 -7.60
CA GLY A 58 -9.22 -3.45 -6.80
C GLY A 58 -7.74 -3.56 -7.18
N ALA A 59 -7.28 -4.75 -7.57
CA ALA A 59 -5.91 -4.96 -8.05
C ALA A 59 -5.69 -4.36 -9.44
N ALA A 60 -6.63 -4.57 -10.36
CA ALA A 60 -6.59 -3.96 -11.69
C ALA A 60 -6.57 -2.43 -11.62
N LEU A 61 -7.33 -1.82 -10.71
CA LEU A 61 -7.34 -0.37 -10.49
C LEU A 61 -6.06 0.15 -9.84
N ALA A 62 -5.41 -0.63 -8.97
CA ALA A 62 -4.14 -0.25 -8.35
C ALA A 62 -2.92 -0.42 -9.27
N TRP A 63 -3.03 -1.28 -10.30
CA TRP A 63 -1.90 -1.61 -11.18
C TRP A 63 -1.20 -0.40 -11.83
N PRO A 64 -1.91 0.63 -12.34
CA PRO A 64 -1.27 1.83 -12.85
C PRO A 64 -0.40 2.56 -11.81
N LEU A 65 -0.79 2.57 -10.53
CA LEU A 65 -0.01 3.18 -9.45
C LEU A 65 1.30 2.42 -9.21
N VAL A 66 1.25 1.09 -9.21
CA VAL A 66 2.44 0.24 -9.07
C VAL A 66 3.42 0.49 -10.22
N ARG A 67 2.89 0.57 -11.45
CA ARG A 67 3.71 0.90 -12.63
C ARG A 67 4.32 2.30 -12.54
N ALA A 68 3.54 3.28 -12.10
CA ALA A 68 4.03 4.66 -11.94
C ALA A 68 5.14 4.74 -10.88
N ALA A 69 5.00 4.04 -9.75
CA ALA A 69 6.04 3.98 -8.72
C ALA A 69 7.35 3.36 -9.25
N ALA A 70 7.25 2.27 -10.02
CA ALA A 70 8.41 1.66 -10.66
C ALA A 70 9.04 2.60 -11.70
N ALA A 71 8.24 3.25 -12.55
CA ALA A 71 8.73 4.20 -13.54
C ALA A 71 9.42 5.40 -12.86
N PHE A 72 8.85 5.93 -11.78
CA PHE A 72 9.42 7.02 -11.01
C PHE A 72 10.83 6.69 -10.50
N LEU A 73 11.05 5.48 -9.97
CA LEU A 73 12.37 5.05 -9.50
C LEU A 73 13.39 4.87 -10.62
N ASN A 74 12.95 4.50 -11.82
CA ASN A 74 13.85 4.19 -12.95
C ASN A 74 14.11 5.38 -13.88
N GLU A 75 13.15 6.29 -14.01
CA GLU A 75 13.13 7.31 -15.06
C GLU A 75 13.24 8.73 -14.50
N MET A 76 13.01 8.94 -13.20
CA MET A 76 13.15 10.27 -12.62
C MET A 76 14.63 10.69 -12.61
N ALA A 77 14.92 11.78 -13.30
CA ALA A 77 16.24 12.39 -13.30
C ALA A 77 16.64 12.79 -11.86
N SER A 78 17.90 12.55 -11.50
CA SER A 78 18.45 13.08 -10.26
C SER A 78 18.44 14.61 -10.28
N PHE A 79 18.46 15.26 -9.11
CA PHE A 79 18.51 16.73 -9.02
C PHE A 79 19.67 17.33 -9.83
N ALA A 80 20.83 16.65 -9.82
CA ALA A 80 21.99 17.04 -10.62
C ALA A 80 21.72 16.95 -12.13
N ALA A 81 21.10 15.85 -12.59
CA ALA A 81 20.75 15.68 -14.00
C ALA A 81 19.63 16.62 -14.45
N ALA A 82 18.71 16.98 -13.55
CA ALA A 82 17.62 17.92 -13.79
C ALA A 82 18.06 19.39 -13.74
N GLY A 83 19.33 19.68 -13.44
CA GLY A 83 19.86 21.04 -13.36
C GLY A 83 19.26 21.87 -12.22
N VAL A 84 18.74 21.21 -11.18
CA VAL A 84 18.20 21.87 -9.99
C VAL A 84 19.38 22.19 -9.08
N SER A 85 19.86 23.43 -9.11
CA SER A 85 20.82 23.95 -8.13
C SER A 85 20.16 24.03 -6.75
N GLU A 86 20.85 23.59 -5.70
CA GLU A 86 20.45 23.87 -4.31
C GLU A 86 20.52 25.39 -4.06
N GLN A 87 19.43 26.11 -4.38
CA GLN A 87 19.22 27.43 -3.82
C GLN A 87 18.90 27.27 -2.34
N ARG A 88 19.78 27.81 -1.50
CA ARG A 88 19.65 27.90 -0.04
C ARG A 88 18.35 28.59 0.39
#